data_AF-A0A3D1QST6-F1
#
_entry.id   AF-A0A3D1QST6-F1
#
_cell.length_a   1.000
_cell.length_b   1.000
_cell.length_c   1.000
_cell.angle_alpha   90.00
_cell.angle_beta   90.00
_cell.angle_gamma   90.00
#
_symmetry.space_group_name_H-M   'P 1'
#
loop_
_entity.id
_entity.type
_entity.pdbx_description
1 polymer ?
#
loop_
_entity_poly.entity_id
_entity_poly.type
_entity_poly.pdbx_seq_one_letter_code
_entity_poly.pdbx_strand_id
1 'polypeptide(L)'
;GSAAAHATISGNIHFVAEDDAHAVQLVKQVLSYLPANNLLDPPHQPSAAISMDPDPEIDALIPEDSKTPLDVQAVIQRLVDPGSFLEVQRDWARNIVCGWARIEGLVVGIVANQPMVRAGALDIDAADKAARFIRLCNVFNT
;
A
#
# COMPACT_ATOMS: atom_id res chain seq x y z
N GLY A 1 0.69 21.93 15.76
CA GLY A 1 0.01 21.49 14.53
C GLY A 1 -0.69 20.19 14.84
N SER A 2 -1.97 20.06 14.51
CA SER A 2 -2.71 18.82 14.76
C SER A 2 -2.11 17.65 13.95
N ALA A 3 -2.36 16.41 14.38
CA ALA A 3 -1.90 15.21 13.67
C ALA A 3 -2.32 15.22 12.19
N ALA A 4 -3.52 15.71 11.88
CA ALA A 4 -4.00 15.89 10.51
C ALA A 4 -3.11 16.83 9.66
N ALA A 5 -2.64 17.95 10.23
CA ALA A 5 -1.80 18.89 9.50
C ALA A 5 -0.40 18.34 9.18
N HIS A 6 0.16 17.51 10.07
CA HIS A 6 1.45 16.85 9.82
C HIS A 6 1.33 15.67 8.86
N ALA A 7 0.20 14.97 8.87
CA ALA A 7 -0.09 13.84 7.97
C ALA A 7 -0.23 14.23 6.51
N THR A 8 -0.65 15.46 6.19
CA THR A 8 -0.84 15.89 4.79
C THR A 8 0.29 16.76 4.24
N ILE A 9 1.09 17.40 5.09
CA ILE A 9 2.06 18.42 4.66
C ILE A 9 3.51 17.97 4.84
N SER A 10 3.85 17.40 5.99
CA SER A 10 5.26 17.16 6.35
C SER A 10 5.81 15.79 5.98
N GLY A 11 4.94 14.83 5.59
CA GLY A 11 5.34 13.44 5.34
C GLY A 11 5.85 12.67 6.57
N ASN A 12 5.88 13.29 7.76
CA ASN A 12 6.44 12.65 8.97
C ASN A 12 5.50 11.59 9.58
N ILE A 13 4.20 11.66 9.30
CA ILE A 13 3.19 10.75 9.83
C ILE A 13 2.83 9.74 8.75
N HIS A 14 2.96 8.46 9.09
CA HIS A 14 2.69 7.35 8.18
C HIS A 14 1.26 6.82 8.31
N PHE A 15 0.70 6.89 9.51
CA PHE A 15 -0.66 6.48 9.83
C PHE A 15 -1.29 7.48 10.80
N VAL A 16 -2.56 7.79 10.59
CA VAL A 16 -3.36 8.61 11.51
C VAL A 16 -4.40 7.69 12.14
N ALA A 17 -4.36 7.58 13.47
CA ALA A 17 -5.36 6.86 14.24
C ALA A 17 -6.43 7.82 14.77
N GLU A 18 -7.63 7.29 15.01
CA GLU A 18 -8.75 8.06 15.58
C GLU A 18 -8.64 8.17 17.10
N ASP A 19 -8.12 7.12 17.73
CA ASP A 19 -7.84 7.04 19.17
C ASP A 19 -6.66 6.08 19.44
N ASP A 20 -6.30 5.94 20.72
CA ASP A 20 -5.19 5.08 21.16
C ASP A 20 -5.44 3.59 20.86
N ALA A 21 -6.69 3.14 20.90
CA ALA A 21 -7.04 1.76 20.63
C ALA A 21 -6.82 1.43 19.15
N HIS A 22 -7.24 2.32 18.25
CA HIS A 22 -6.99 2.23 16.82
C HIS A 22 -5.47 2.33 16.53
N ALA A 23 -4.73 3.18 17.23
CA ALA A 23 -3.27 3.26 17.08
C ALA A 23 -2.59 1.91 17.39
N VAL A 24 -2.99 1.24 18.47
CA VAL A 24 -2.48 -0.09 18.83
C VAL A 24 -2.87 -1.14 17.77
N GLN A 25 -4.08 -1.06 17.22
CA GLN A 25 -4.52 -1.95 16.14
C GLN A 25 -3.68 -1.77 14.87
N LEU A 26 -3.42 -0.52 14.45
CA LEU A 26 -2.57 -0.22 13.30
C LEU A 26 -1.14 -0.76 13.50
N VAL A 27 -0.57 -0.59 14.70
CA VAL A 27 0.76 -1.15 15.01
C VAL A 27 0.75 -2.67 14.90
N LYS A 28 -0.27 -3.35 15.44
CA LYS A 28 -0.41 -4.81 15.31
C LYS A 28 -0.54 -5.24 13.85
N GLN A 29 -1.28 -4.49 13.04
CA GLN A 29 -1.39 -4.75 11.60
C GLN A 29 -0.04 -4.59 10.90
N VAL A 30 0.69 -3.48 11.12
CA VAL A 30 2.04 -3.29 10.56
C VAL A 30 2.96 -4.44 10.93
N LEU A 31 3.02 -4.81 12.22
CA LEU A 31 3.85 -5.91 12.70
C LEU A 31 3.41 -7.27 12.11
N SER A 32 2.16 -7.41 11.67
CA SER A 32 1.72 -8.62 10.99
C SER A 32 2.29 -8.77 9.58
N TYR A 33 2.85 -7.72 8.97
CA TYR A 33 3.52 -7.80 7.66
C TYR A 33 5.04 -7.89 7.79
N LEU A 34 5.61 -7.49 8.93
CA LEU A 34 7.06 -7.45 9.11
C LEU A 34 7.59 -8.71 9.81
N PRO A 35 8.76 -9.23 9.40
CA PRO A 35 9.45 -10.26 10.16
C PRO A 35 9.98 -9.70 11.48
N ALA A 36 10.32 -10.58 12.41
CA ALA A 36 10.91 -10.17 13.70
C ALA A 36 12.29 -9.51 13.55
N ASN A 37 13.00 -9.77 12.44
CA ASN A 37 14.28 -9.17 12.08
C ASN A 37 14.56 -9.39 10.56
N ASN A 38 15.65 -8.82 10.05
CA ASN A 38 16.02 -8.86 8.64
C ASN A 38 16.62 -10.20 8.14
N LEU A 39 16.76 -11.20 9.02
CA LEU A 39 17.26 -12.54 8.64
C LEU A 39 16.12 -13.53 8.42
N LEU A 40 14.88 -13.16 8.77
CA LEU A 40 13.70 -14.00 8.63
C LEU A 40 12.85 -13.52 7.46
N ASP A 41 12.10 -14.45 6.88
CA ASP A 41 11.07 -14.13 5.92
C ASP A 41 9.88 -13.46 6.63
N PRO A 42 9.13 -12.59 5.92
CA PRO A 42 7.88 -12.06 6.44
C PRO A 42 6.95 -13.18 6.90
N PRO A 43 6.02 -12.91 7.84
CA PRO A 43 5.05 -13.88 8.33
C PRO A 43 4.00 -14.21 7.26
N HIS A 44 4.42 -14.91 6.22
CA HIS A 44 3.60 -15.46 5.15
C HIS A 44 2.62 -16.49 5.71
N GLN A 45 1.45 -16.57 5.09
CA GLN A 45 0.42 -17.56 5.39
C GLN A 45 -0.11 -18.18 4.09
N PRO A 46 0.74 -18.88 3.32
CA PRO A 46 0.43 -19.27 1.95
C PRO A 46 -0.89 -20.06 1.86
N SER A 47 -1.74 -19.67 0.93
CA SER A 47 -2.93 -20.44 0.57
C SER A 47 -2.51 -21.79 -0.05
N ALA A 48 -3.24 -22.86 0.30
CA ALA A 48 -3.02 -24.18 -0.29
C ALA A 48 -3.55 -24.27 -1.74
N ALA A 49 -4.44 -23.35 -2.13
CA ALA A 49 -5.08 -23.33 -3.43
C ALA A 49 -4.80 -21.98 -4.10
N ILE A 50 -3.86 -21.97 -5.05
CA ILE A 50 -3.56 -20.81 -5.88
C ILE A 50 -4.35 -20.95 -7.18
N SER A 51 -5.20 -19.98 -7.48
CA SER A 51 -5.85 -19.91 -8.80
C SER A 51 -4.92 -19.27 -9.82
N MET A 52 -4.86 -19.84 -11.02
CA MET A 52 -4.23 -19.22 -12.20
C MET A 52 -5.26 -18.83 -13.25
N ASP A 53 -6.54 -18.85 -12.89
CA ASP A 53 -7.61 -18.49 -13.82
C ASP A 53 -7.54 -16.99 -14.15
N PRO A 54 -7.86 -16.60 -15.40
CA PRO A 54 -8.00 -15.20 -15.75
C PRO A 54 -9.06 -14.51 -14.89
N ASP A 55 -8.79 -13.27 -14.49
CA ASP A 55 -9.73 -12.43 -13.77
C ASP A 55 -10.30 -11.34 -14.68
N PRO A 56 -11.44 -11.57 -15.37
CA PRO A 56 -12.01 -10.59 -16.29
C PRO A 56 -12.47 -9.31 -15.59
N GLU A 57 -12.65 -9.33 -14.27
CA GLU A 57 -13.02 -8.13 -13.52
C GLU A 57 -11.85 -7.15 -13.41
N ILE A 58 -10.60 -7.63 -13.42
CA ILE A 58 -9.43 -6.75 -13.41
C ILE A 58 -9.33 -5.96 -14.72
N ASP A 59 -9.68 -6.59 -15.84
CA ASP A 59 -9.70 -5.95 -17.16
C ASP A 59 -10.74 -4.83 -17.21
N ALA A 60 -11.90 -5.04 -16.57
CA ALA A 60 -12.98 -4.05 -16.50
C ALA A 60 -12.61 -2.80 -15.68
N LEU A 61 -11.56 -2.85 -14.85
CA LEU A 61 -11.06 -1.69 -14.10
C LEU A 61 -10.21 -0.76 -14.95
N ILE A 62 -9.67 -1.24 -16.07
CA ILE A 62 -8.79 -0.46 -16.95
C ILE A 62 -9.66 0.37 -17.90
N PRO A 63 -9.56 1.71 -17.90
CA PRO A 63 -10.30 2.54 -18.84
C PRO A 63 -9.94 2.23 -20.29
N GLU A 64 -10.94 2.19 -21.17
CA GLU A 64 -10.75 1.93 -22.61
C GLU A 64 -9.98 3.04 -23.32
N ASP A 65 -10.03 4.27 -22.80
CA ASP A 65 -9.34 5.43 -23.36
C ASP A 65 -8.25 5.96 -22.43
N SER A 66 -7.18 6.49 -23.03
CA SER A 66 -6.00 6.99 -22.30
C SER A 66 -6.19 8.33 -21.60
N LYS A 67 -7.32 9.01 -21.79
CA LYS A 67 -7.62 10.28 -21.12
C LYS A 67 -8.35 10.07 -19.81
N THR A 68 -9.08 8.97 -19.68
CA THR A 68 -9.77 8.60 -18.46
C THR A 68 -8.76 8.07 -17.43
N PRO A 69 -8.62 8.72 -16.26
CA PRO A 69 -7.70 8.27 -15.23
C PRO A 69 -8.18 6.96 -14.59
N LEU A 70 -7.24 6.02 -14.43
CA LEU A 70 -7.43 4.78 -13.67
C LEU A 70 -7.36 5.06 -12.17
N ASP A 71 -8.29 4.50 -11.38
CA ASP A 71 -8.13 4.43 -9.94
C ASP A 71 -7.35 3.17 -9.55
N VAL A 72 -6.07 3.35 -9.23
CA VAL A 72 -5.19 2.23 -8.90
C VAL A 72 -5.58 1.53 -7.58
N GLN A 73 -6.31 2.21 -6.69
CA GLN A 73 -6.76 1.58 -5.45
C GLN A 73 -7.77 0.48 -5.70
N ALA A 74 -8.65 0.64 -6.70
CA ALA A 74 -9.59 -0.41 -7.11
C ALA A 74 -8.85 -1.65 -7.64
N VAL A 75 -7.80 -1.44 -8.43
CA VAL A 75 -6.93 -2.52 -8.93
C VAL A 75 -6.24 -3.26 -7.79
N ILE A 76 -5.65 -2.51 -6.85
CA ILE A 76 -5.00 -3.09 -5.67
C ILE A 76 -6.01 -3.91 -4.86
N GLN A 77 -7.20 -3.38 -4.61
CA GLN A 77 -8.25 -4.07 -3.85
C GLN A 77 -8.74 -5.36 -4.52
N ARG A 78 -8.77 -5.43 -5.86
CA ARG A 78 -9.11 -6.66 -6.59
C ARG A 78 -8.01 -7.72 -6.53
N LEU A 79 -6.75 -7.27 -6.56
CA LEU A 79 -5.56 -8.12 -6.62
C LEU A 79 -5.21 -8.76 -5.28
N VAL A 80 -5.39 -8.04 -4.18
CA VAL A 80 -4.93 -8.45 -2.84
C VAL A 80 -6.00 -9.22 -2.08
N ASP A 81 -5.57 -10.01 -1.09
CA ASP A 81 -6.46 -10.74 -0.20
C ASP A 81 -7.44 -9.75 0.48
N PRO A 82 -8.73 -10.10 0.62
CA PRO A 82 -9.75 -9.20 1.15
C PRO A 82 -9.38 -8.60 2.51
N GLY A 83 -9.41 -7.27 2.60
CA GLY A 83 -9.10 -6.53 3.83
C GLY A 83 -7.62 -6.52 4.23
N SER A 84 -6.71 -7.03 3.38
CA SER A 84 -5.29 -7.10 3.68
C SER A 84 -4.49 -5.84 3.30
N PHE A 85 -5.04 -4.91 2.52
CA PHE A 85 -4.28 -3.74 2.10
C PHE A 85 -4.17 -2.69 3.21
N LEU A 86 -2.94 -2.40 3.63
CA LEU A 86 -2.57 -1.38 4.62
C LEU A 86 -1.73 -0.29 3.95
N GLU A 87 -2.39 0.82 3.60
CA GLU A 87 -1.77 1.95 2.92
C GLU A 87 -0.93 2.81 3.87
N VAL A 88 0.31 3.06 3.47
CA VAL A 88 1.28 3.91 4.17
C VAL A 88 1.19 5.34 3.64
N GLN A 89 1.13 6.32 4.55
CA GLN A 89 1.06 7.74 4.21
C GLN A 89 -0.10 8.05 3.24
N ARG A 90 -1.29 7.50 3.50
CA ARG A 90 -2.50 7.66 2.66
C ARG A 90 -2.82 9.12 2.33
N ASP A 91 -2.59 10.04 3.27
CA ASP A 91 -2.96 11.45 3.12
C ASP A 91 -1.84 12.34 2.56
N TRP A 92 -0.66 11.78 2.27
CA TRP A 92 0.51 12.49 1.74
C TRP A 92 0.99 11.88 0.42
N ALA A 93 1.43 12.75 -0.51
CA ALA A 93 1.88 12.35 -1.85
C ALA A 93 0.91 11.36 -2.54
N ARG A 94 -0.37 11.73 -2.61
CA ARG A 94 -1.48 10.85 -3.08
C ARG A 94 -1.40 10.46 -4.56
N ASN A 95 -0.47 11.03 -5.31
CA ASN A 95 -0.08 10.64 -6.67
C ASN A 95 0.71 9.31 -6.72
N ILE A 96 1.16 8.80 -5.57
CA ILE A 96 1.72 7.45 -5.43
C ILE A 96 1.11 6.74 -4.21
N VAL A 97 0.67 5.51 -4.43
CA VAL A 97 0.15 4.60 -3.41
C VAL A 97 1.29 3.69 -2.99
N CYS A 98 1.51 3.58 -1.68
CA CYS A 98 2.46 2.66 -1.07
C CYS A 98 1.77 1.93 0.07
N GLY A 99 1.99 0.63 0.23
CA GLY A 99 1.38 -0.12 1.31
C GLY A 99 1.74 -1.59 1.29
N TRP A 100 1.45 -2.27 2.39
CA TRP A 100 1.57 -3.73 2.46
C TRP A 100 0.23 -4.38 2.16
N ALA A 101 0.29 -5.58 1.61
CA ALA A 101 -0.87 -6.43 1.43
C ALA A 101 -0.50 -7.90 1.56
N ARG A 102 -1.49 -8.76 1.35
CA ARG A 102 -1.25 -10.16 1.05
C ARG A 102 -1.80 -10.53 -0.31
N ILE A 103 -1.14 -11.44 -1.00
CA ILE A 103 -1.65 -12.11 -2.19
C ILE A 103 -1.46 -13.60 -1.95
N GLU A 104 -2.57 -14.34 -1.87
CA GLU A 104 -2.57 -15.76 -1.51
C GLU A 104 -1.83 -16.01 -0.18
N GLY A 105 -1.98 -15.08 0.77
CA GLY A 105 -1.36 -15.10 2.08
C GLY A 105 0.14 -14.73 2.11
N LEU A 106 0.80 -14.54 0.96
CA LEU A 106 2.16 -14.03 0.87
C LEU A 106 2.16 -12.53 1.11
N VAL A 107 3.07 -12.05 1.94
CA VAL A 107 3.20 -10.61 2.25
C VAL A 107 3.90 -9.96 1.06
N VAL A 108 3.34 -8.83 0.60
CA VAL A 108 3.91 -8.05 -0.49
C VAL A 108 3.90 -6.56 -0.16
N GLY A 109 4.98 -5.85 -0.52
CA GLY A 109 4.99 -4.40 -0.65
C GLY A 109 4.48 -3.94 -2.02
N ILE A 110 3.51 -3.02 -2.04
CA ILE A 110 2.94 -2.45 -3.26
C ILE A 110 3.37 -0.99 -3.41
N VAL A 111 3.83 -0.63 -4.60
CA VAL A 111 4.08 0.75 -5.03
C VAL A 111 3.40 0.97 -6.38
N ALA A 112 2.51 1.96 -6.45
CA ALA A 112 1.65 2.16 -7.61
C ALA A 112 1.38 3.65 -7.86
N ASN A 113 1.53 4.11 -9.10
CA ASN A 113 1.11 5.46 -9.50
C ASN A 113 -0.42 5.58 -9.43
N GLN A 114 -0.93 6.72 -8.98
CA GLN A 114 -2.35 7.03 -8.90
C GLN A 114 -2.72 8.11 -9.93
N PRO A 115 -3.15 7.73 -11.15
CA PRO A 115 -3.55 8.67 -12.21
C PRO A 115 -4.60 9.70 -11.80
N MET A 116 -5.49 9.35 -10.87
CA MET A 116 -6.51 10.28 -10.35
C MET A 116 -5.92 11.52 -9.65
N VAL A 117 -4.64 11.48 -9.27
CA VAL A 117 -3.95 12.58 -8.58
C VAL A 117 -2.73 12.99 -9.39
N ARG A 118 -2.72 14.24 -9.88
CA ARG A 118 -1.61 14.79 -10.71
C ARG A 118 -1.24 13.89 -11.90
N ALA A 119 -2.22 13.20 -12.50
CA ALA A 119 -2.00 12.23 -13.58
C ALA A 119 -1.01 11.10 -13.23
N GLY A 120 -0.80 10.82 -11.93
CA GLY A 120 0.18 9.83 -11.47
C GLY A 120 1.64 10.26 -11.65
N ALA A 121 1.89 11.54 -11.98
CA ALA A 121 3.23 12.06 -12.17
C ALA A 121 4.03 12.00 -10.86
N LEU A 122 5.30 11.60 -10.96
CA LEU A 122 6.23 11.61 -9.83
C LEU A 122 6.72 13.03 -9.56
N ASP A 123 6.60 13.46 -8.31
CA ASP A 123 7.20 14.68 -7.76
C ASP A 123 8.12 14.33 -6.58
N ILE A 124 8.66 15.36 -5.93
CA ILE A 124 9.62 15.20 -4.82
C ILE A 124 9.01 14.39 -3.68
N ASP A 125 7.78 14.74 -3.26
CA ASP A 125 7.10 14.07 -2.15
C ASP A 125 6.81 12.60 -2.47
N ALA A 126 6.32 12.31 -3.69
CA ALA A 126 6.06 10.93 -4.13
C ALA A 126 7.35 10.11 -4.24
N ALA A 127 8.44 10.72 -4.72
CA ALA A 127 9.74 10.06 -4.80
C ALA A 127 10.26 9.70 -3.40
N ASP A 128 10.18 10.62 -2.43
CA ASP A 128 10.61 10.37 -1.05
C ASP A 128 9.76 9.28 -0.37
N LYS A 129 8.42 9.35 -0.54
CA LYS A 129 7.47 8.32 -0.07
C LYS A 129 7.86 6.94 -0.58
N ALA A 130 7.95 6.78 -1.90
CA ALA A 130 8.22 5.50 -2.53
C ALA A 130 9.62 4.98 -2.20
N ALA A 131 10.65 5.84 -2.28
CA ALA A 131 12.03 5.43 -2.02
C ALA A 131 12.21 4.91 -0.59
N ARG A 132 11.60 5.57 0.41
CA ARG A 132 11.66 5.11 1.80
C ARG A 132 10.92 3.79 1.99
N PHE A 133 9.75 3.65 1.38
CA PHE A 133 8.96 2.41 1.47
C PHE A 133 9.66 1.22 0.82
N ILE A 134 10.21 1.39 -0.38
CA ILE A 134 10.98 0.35 -1.10
C ILE A 134 12.19 -0.09 -0.26
N ARG A 135 12.93 0.85 0.32
CA ARG A 135 14.07 0.53 1.18
C ARG A 135 13.66 -0.27 2.41
N LEU A 136 12.53 0.08 3.03
CA LEU A 136 12.00 -0.66 4.17
C LEU A 136 11.64 -2.09 3.77
N CYS A 137 10.95 -2.26 2.65
CA CYS A 137 10.56 -3.56 2.13
C CYS A 137 11.78 -4.44 1.83
N ASN A 138 12.77 -3.89 1.14
CA ASN A 138 14.02 -4.58 0.82
C ASN A 138 14.83 -4.98 2.08
N VAL A 139 14.80 -4.19 3.15
CA VAL A 139 15.49 -4.53 4.41
C VAL A 139 14.82 -5.71 5.13
N PHE A 140 13.52 -5.90 4.94
CA PHE A 140 12.71 -6.90 5.65
C PHE A 140 12.16 -8.00 4.75
N ASN A 141 12.65 -8.11 3.51
CA ASN A 141 12.25 -9.11 2.52
C ASN A 141 10.73 -9.17 2.25
N THR A 142 10.03 -8.04 2.37
CA THR A 142 8.58 -7.91 2.05
C THR A 142 8.34 -7.34 0.68
#